data_AF-A0A7S9E1L1-F1
#
_entry.id   AF-A0A7S9E1L1-F1
#
_cell.length_a   1.000
_cell.length_b   1.000
_cell.length_c   1.000
_cell.angle_alpha   90.00
_cell.angle_beta   90.00
_cell.angle_gamma   90.00
#
_symmetry.space_group_name_H-M   'P 1'
#
loop_
_entity.id
_entity.type
_entity.pdbx_description
1 polymer ?
#
loop_
_entity_poly.entity_id
_entity_poly.type
_entity_poly.pdbx_seq_one_letter_code
_entity_poly.pdbx_strand_id
1 'polypeptide(L)'
;MTCGPFAISSSSDGFAHINGQRPETQKFTFLGEKGDYSKVKYQWMLPDANTGHWLGLDYVKRNGKAILNVEVIRKNMDEPREFWTYDCQKVK
;
A
#
# COMPACT_ATOMS: atom_id res chain seq x y z
N MET A 1 -0.92 0.26 -11.67
CA MET A 1 -0.04 1.37 -11.23
C MET A 1 1.17 0.74 -10.57
N THR A 2 2.34 1.36 -10.62
CA THR A 2 3.52 0.84 -9.90
C THR A 2 4.05 1.89 -8.94
N CYS A 3 4.52 1.45 -7.77
CA CYS A 3 5.15 2.28 -6.75
C CYS A 3 6.44 1.55 -6.33
N GLY A 4 7.57 1.94 -6.91
CA GLY A 4 8.81 1.16 -6.75
C GLY A 4 8.63 -0.30 -7.20
N PRO A 5 8.96 -1.30 -6.37
CA PRO A 5 8.80 -2.72 -6.71
C PRO A 5 7.36 -3.26 -6.56
N PHE A 6 6.40 -2.40 -6.17
CA PHE A 6 5.01 -2.82 -5.92
C PHE A 6 4.09 -2.42 -7.07
N ALA A 7 3.52 -3.41 -7.77
CA ALA A 7 2.44 -3.24 -8.72
C ALA A 7 1.09 -3.29 -8.00
N ILE A 8 0.32 -2.21 -8.07
CA ILE A 8 -1.01 -2.11 -7.48
C ILE A 8 -2.06 -2.12 -8.59
N SER A 9 -3.01 -3.04 -8.50
CA SER A 9 -4.14 -3.19 -9.41
C SER A 9 -5.46 -3.32 -8.66
N SER A 10 -6.55 -2.82 -9.23
CA SER A 10 -7.89 -3.16 -8.77
C SER A 10 -8.25 -4.58 -9.19
N SER A 11 -9.00 -5.30 -8.35
CA SER A 11 -9.57 -6.60 -8.68
C SER A 11 -11.09 -6.61 -8.53
N SER A 12 -11.73 -7.62 -9.09
CA SER A 12 -13.20 -7.80 -9.07
C SER A 12 -13.75 -8.17 -7.70
N ASP A 13 -12.89 -8.57 -6.76
CA ASP A 13 -13.27 -8.94 -5.39
C ASP A 13 -13.37 -7.71 -4.44
N GLY A 14 -13.20 -6.50 -4.98
CA GLY A 14 -13.25 -5.25 -4.22
C GLY A 14 -11.98 -4.92 -3.44
N PHE A 15 -10.94 -5.77 -3.54
CA PHE A 15 -9.63 -5.52 -2.95
C PHE A 15 -8.64 -5.06 -4.02
N ALA A 16 -7.75 -4.15 -3.62
CA ALA A 16 -6.54 -3.92 -4.39
C ALA A 16 -5.67 -5.18 -4.30
N HIS A 17 -5.00 -5.53 -5.40
CA HIS A 17 -3.97 -6.55 -5.42
C HIS A 17 -2.61 -5.88 -5.51
N ILE A 18 -1.70 -6.28 -4.62
CA ILE A 18 -0.33 -5.79 -4.54
C ILE A 18 0.55 -6.93 -5.03
N ASN A 19 1.27 -6.72 -6.15
CA ASN A 19 2.03 -7.76 -6.84
C ASN A 19 1.18 -9.01 -7.17
N GLY A 20 -0.10 -8.82 -7.49
CA GLY A 20 -1.04 -9.92 -7.76
C GLY A 20 -1.55 -10.64 -6.50
N GLN A 21 -1.09 -10.26 -5.31
CA GLN A 21 -1.55 -10.81 -4.04
C GLN A 21 -2.65 -9.93 -3.44
N ARG A 22 -3.72 -10.57 -2.98
CA ARG A 22 -4.76 -9.93 -2.17
C ARG A 22 -4.23 -9.67 -0.75
N PRO A 23 -4.35 -8.45 -0.21
CA PRO A 23 -3.97 -8.17 1.16
C PRO A 23 -5.00 -8.78 2.14
N GLU A 24 -4.53 -9.12 3.32
CA GLU A 24 -5.35 -9.69 4.40
C GLU A 24 -6.35 -8.67 4.94
N THR A 25 -5.92 -7.41 5.03
CA THR A 25 -6.80 -6.32 5.42
C THR A 25 -6.67 -5.15 4.45
N GLN A 26 -7.79 -4.45 4.26
CA GLN A 26 -7.87 -3.24 3.47
C GLN A 26 -8.71 -2.21 4.22
N LYS A 27 -8.14 -1.05 4.50
CA LYS A 27 -8.85 0.11 5.01
C LYS A 27 -8.78 1.25 4.00
N PHE A 28 -9.93 1.71 3.57
CA PHE A 28 -10.05 2.88 2.71
C PHE A 28 -10.50 4.10 3.51
N THR A 29 -9.93 5.26 3.21
CA THR A 29 -10.27 6.51 3.88
C THR A 29 -10.20 7.69 2.90
N PHE A 30 -11.24 8.52 2.87
CA PHE A 30 -11.18 9.82 2.22
C PHE A 30 -10.39 10.78 3.11
N LEU A 31 -9.39 11.44 2.53
CA LEU A 31 -8.56 12.43 3.22
C LEU A 31 -9.13 13.85 3.14
N GLY A 32 -10.24 14.03 2.42
CA GLY A 32 -10.96 15.28 2.27
C GLY A 32 -12.47 15.01 2.27
N GLU A 33 -13.20 15.66 1.38
CA GLU A 33 -14.63 15.45 1.23
C GLU A 33 -14.96 14.03 0.76
N LYS A 34 -16.07 13.49 1.27
CA LYS A 34 -16.56 12.18 0.85
C LYS A 34 -16.89 12.22 -0.64
N GLY A 35 -16.26 11.34 -1.42
CA GLY A 35 -16.39 11.29 -2.87
C GLY A 35 -15.21 11.90 -3.64
N ASP A 36 -14.28 12.60 -2.97
CA ASP A 36 -13.04 13.08 -3.60
C ASP A 36 -12.01 11.96 -3.72
N TYR A 37 -12.09 11.17 -4.79
CA TYR A 37 -11.12 10.12 -5.13
C TYR A 37 -9.74 10.64 -5.57
N SER A 38 -9.53 11.96 -5.59
CA SER A 38 -8.20 12.56 -5.76
C SER A 38 -7.43 12.65 -4.44
N LYS A 39 -8.13 12.53 -3.30
CA LYS A 39 -7.60 12.61 -1.93
C LYS A 39 -8.02 11.39 -1.11
N VAL A 40 -7.30 10.29 -1.29
CA VAL A 40 -7.61 9.01 -0.64
C VAL A 40 -6.40 8.39 0.00
N LYS A 41 -6.65 7.60 1.05
CA LYS A 41 -5.68 6.72 1.67
C LYS A 41 -6.21 5.29 1.62
N TYR A 42 -5.33 4.37 1.23
CA TYR A 42 -5.52 2.94 1.44
C TYR A 42 -4.45 2.45 2.39
N GLN A 43 -4.86 1.63 3.34
CA GLN A 43 -3.95 0.93 4.25
C GLN A 43 -4.16 -0.57 4.04
N TRP A 44 -3.08 -1.27 3.76
CA TRP A 44 -3.08 -2.70 3.53
C TRP A 44 -2.09 -3.40 4.46
N MET A 45 -2.43 -4.62 4.84
CA MET A 45 -1.50 -5.55 5.46
C MET A 45 -1.41 -6.79 4.59
N LEU A 46 -0.19 -7.18 4.23
CA LEU A 46 0.06 -8.43 3.52
C LEU A 46 1.22 -9.19 4.15
N PRO A 47 1.14 -10.53 4.20
CA PRO A 47 2.30 -11.35 4.49
C PRO A 47 3.24 -11.34 3.27
N ASP A 48 4.53 -11.13 3.51
CA ASP A 48 5.57 -11.34 2.51
C ASP A 48 6.13 -12.75 2.67
N ALA A 49 5.86 -13.61 1.69
CA ALA A 49 6.29 -15.00 1.70
C ALA A 49 7.81 -15.17 1.63
N ASN A 50 8.54 -14.18 1.08
CA ASN A 50 9.99 -14.29 0.90
C ASN A 50 10.75 -14.05 2.21
N THR A 51 10.30 -13.08 2.99
CA THR A 51 10.93 -12.69 4.26
C THR A 51 10.24 -13.35 5.46
N GLY A 52 9.00 -13.82 5.29
CA GLY A 52 8.15 -14.30 6.38
C GLY A 52 7.74 -13.18 7.34
N HIS A 53 7.90 -11.91 6.94
CA HIS A 53 7.41 -10.75 7.68
C HIS A 53 6.05 -10.31 7.15
N TRP A 54 5.37 -9.45 7.91
CA TRP A 54 4.23 -8.72 7.39
C TRP A 54 4.69 -7.37 6.87
N LEU A 55 4.07 -6.91 5.80
CA LEU A 55 4.27 -5.56 5.26
C LEU A 55 3.03 -4.73 5.53
N GLY A 56 3.23 -3.60 6.20
CA GLY A 56 2.24 -2.54 6.34
C GLY A 56 2.39 -1.55 5.19
N LEU A 57 1.38 -1.44 4.33
CA LEU A 57 1.41 -0.58 3.14
C LEU A 57 0.41 0.55 3.29
N ASP A 58 0.92 1.78 3.23
CA ASP A 58 0.16 3.02 3.33
C ASP A 58 0.23 3.77 2.00
N TYR A 59 -0.77 3.55 1.15
CA TYR A 59 -0.93 4.27 -0.10
C TYR A 59 -1.69 5.58 0.14
N VAL A 60 -1.08 6.69 -0.27
CA VAL A 60 -1.66 8.03 -0.12
C VAL A 60 -1.68 8.71 -1.46
N LYS A 61 -2.87 9.06 -1.94
CA LYS A 61 -3.08 9.85 -3.15
C LYS A 61 -3.58 11.23 -2.76
N ARG A 62 -2.89 12.28 -3.22
CA ARG A 62 -3.27 13.68 -3.04
C ARG A 62 -2.96 14.46 -4.31
N ASN A 63 -3.95 15.19 -4.82
CA ASN A 63 -3.78 16.12 -5.95
C ASN A 63 -3.14 15.46 -7.18
N GLY A 64 -3.55 14.23 -7.49
CA GLY A 64 -3.07 13.49 -8.66
C GLY A 64 -1.70 12.82 -8.51
N LYS A 65 -0.96 13.09 -7.43
CA LYS A 65 0.25 12.34 -7.04
C LYS A 65 -0.12 11.26 -6.04
N ALA A 66 0.60 10.14 -6.09
CA ALA A 66 0.44 9.07 -5.11
C ALA A 66 1.81 8.60 -4.63
N ILE A 67 1.88 8.28 -3.35
CA ILE A 67 3.04 7.66 -2.71
C ILE A 67 2.59 6.37 -2.04
N LEU A 68 3.52 5.43 -1.92
CA LEU A 68 3.37 4.20 -1.15
C LEU A 68 4.44 4.19 -0.06
N ASN A 69 4.01 4.22 1.20
CA ASN A 69 4.88 3.94 2.33
C ASN A 69 4.77 2.47 2.68
N VAL A 70 5.91 1.84 2.96
CA VAL A 70 6.01 0.43 3.31
C VAL A 70 6.79 0.32 4.60
N GLU A 71 6.20 -0.34 5.60
CA GLU A 71 6.84 -0.72 6.87
C GLU A 71 6.95 -2.25 6.92
N VAL A 72 8.15 -2.77 7.20
CA VAL A 72 8.28 -4.17 7.61
C VAL A 72 7.86 -4.27 9.06
N ILE A 73 6.79 -5.03 9.32
CA ILE A 73 6.33 -5.27 10.67
C ILE A 73 7.34 -6.19 11.37
N ARG A 74 7.92 -5.63 12.42
CA ARG A 74 8.90 -6.31 13.25
C ARG A 74 8.26 -7.42 14.06
N LYS A 75 8.97 -8.53 14.23
CA LYS A 75 8.53 -9.66 15.08
C LYS A 75 8.93 -9.45 16.53
N ASN A 76 9.94 -8.64 16.78
CA ASN A 76 10.39 -8.24 18.10
C ASN A 76 10.73 -6.73 18.13
N MET A 77 10.91 -6.15 19.32
CA MET A 77 11.18 -4.72 19.46
C MET A 77 12.65 -4.33 19.20
N ASP A 78 13.55 -5.31 19.22
CA ASP A 78 15.00 -5.15 19.02
C ASP A 78 15.39 -5.12 17.53
N GLU A 79 14.54 -5.64 16.66
CA GLU A 79 14.70 -5.59 15.21
C GLU A 79 14.75 -4.13 14.74
N PRO A 80 15.65 -3.80 13.79
CA PRO A 80 15.69 -2.50 13.17
C PRO A 80 14.35 -2.24 12.46
N ARG A 81 13.93 -0.97 12.44
CA ARG A 81 12.73 -0.58 11.69
C ARG A 81 13.12 -0.34 10.25
N GLU A 82 12.44 -1.04 9.34
CA GLU A 82 12.64 -0.89 7.91
C GLU A 82 11.44 -0.17 7.30
N PHE A 83 11.71 0.98 6.68
CA PHE A 83 10.71 1.82 6.03
C PHE A 83 11.20 2.23 4.65
N TRP A 84 10.28 2.18 3.69
CA TRP A 84 10.50 2.72 2.36
C TRP A 84 9.34 3.60 1.93
N THR A 85 9.66 4.63 1.16
CA THR A 85 8.67 5.49 0.52
C THR A 85 8.93 5.50 -0.97
N TYR A 86 7.90 5.19 -1.74
CA TYR A 86 7.97 5.14 -3.20
C TYR A 86 6.97 6.10 -3.83
N ASP A 87 7.42 6.85 -4.83
CA ASP A 87 6.52 7.57 -5.71
C ASP A 87 5.81 6.58 -6.64
N CYS A 88 4.50 6.75 -6.77
CA CYS A 88 3.67 5.92 -7.64
C CYS A 88 3.54 6.55 -9.02
N GLN A 89 3.66 5.71 -10.05
CA GLN A 89 3.54 6.09 -11.44
C GLN A 89 2.50 5.21 -12.14
N LYS A 90 1.71 5.83 -13.03
CA LYS A 90 0.88 5.05 -13.95
C LYS A 90 1.83 4.39 -14.96
N VAL A 91 1.86 3.06 -14.96
CA VAL A 91 2.50 2.30 -16.04
C VAL A 91 1.69 2.58 -17.31
N LYS A 92 2.38 3.04 -18.36
CA LYS A 92 1.80 3.29 -19.68
C LYS A 92 1.39 2.00 -20.36
#